data_AF-A0A838Z275-F1
#
_entry.id   AF-A0A838Z275-F1
#
_cell.length_a   1.000
_cell.length_b   1.000
_cell.length_c   1.000
_cell.angle_alpha   90.00
_cell.angle_beta   90.00
_cell.angle_gamma   90.00
#
_symmetry.space_group_name_H-M   'P 1'
#
loop_
_entity.id
_entity.type
_entity.pdbx_description
1 polymer ?
#
loop_
_entity_poly.entity_id
_entity_poly.type
_entity_poly.pdbx_seq_one_letter_code
_entity_poly.pdbx_strand_id
1 'polypeptide(L)'
;MNKLLLLILSTTFISSCIGKGEEIPLIKAGKLQIGETYVYDYGDARYEVKCLTDTTLRWECVFGEEKGKQETDRYYQKELEGNSVFVTWAEADGIGVSQIIDFNKNKVQSYLLIDKKIELAEAKITRK
;
A
#
# COMPACT_ATOMS: atom_id res chain seq x y z
N MET A 1 -16.21 -55.75 36.11
CA MET A 1 -14.81 -55.75 35.64
C MET A 1 -14.84 -55.86 34.12
N ASN A 2 -14.81 -54.73 33.41
CA ASN A 2 -14.11 -54.55 32.14
C ASN A 2 -14.24 -53.08 31.74
N LYS A 3 -13.07 -52.52 31.44
CA LYS A 3 -12.80 -51.12 31.17
C LYS A 3 -13.16 -50.78 29.72
N LEU A 4 -13.12 -49.46 29.45
CA LEU A 4 -12.71 -48.87 28.17
C LEU A 4 -13.83 -48.79 27.11
N LEU A 5 -14.10 -47.68 26.43
CA LEU A 5 -13.29 -46.50 26.12
C LEU A 5 -14.26 -45.33 25.85
N LEU A 6 -14.22 -44.27 26.66
CA LEU A 6 -14.88 -43.00 26.34
C LEU A 6 -14.02 -42.32 25.27
N LEU A 7 -14.53 -42.18 24.05
CA LEU A 7 -13.88 -41.43 22.98
C LEU A 7 -14.07 -39.92 23.28
N ILE A 8 -13.13 -39.32 24.00
CA ILE A 8 -13.11 -37.87 24.20
C ILE A 8 -12.67 -37.26 22.87
N LEU A 9 -13.65 -36.73 22.12
CA LEU A 9 -13.41 -35.93 20.93
C LEU A 9 -12.74 -34.62 21.39
N SER A 10 -11.41 -34.59 21.42
CA SER A 10 -10.66 -33.37 21.70
C SER A 10 -10.75 -32.47 20.46
N THR A 11 -11.76 -31.62 20.40
CA THR A 11 -11.75 -30.43 19.54
C THR A 11 -10.65 -29.50 20.05
N THR A 12 -9.44 -29.67 19.52
CA THR A 12 -8.40 -28.64 19.58
C THR A 12 -8.93 -27.41 18.87
N PHE A 13 -9.52 -26.49 19.62
CA PHE A 13 -9.67 -25.11 19.22
C PHE A 13 -8.27 -24.59 18.93
N ILE A 14 -7.93 -24.47 17.66
CA ILE A 14 -6.81 -23.64 17.23
C ILE A 14 -7.26 -22.22 17.55
N SER A 15 -7.00 -21.79 18.79
CA SER A 15 -6.99 -20.38 19.14
C SER A 15 -5.88 -19.79 18.28
N SER A 16 -6.28 -19.28 17.12
CA SER A 16 -5.43 -18.46 16.29
C SER A 16 -4.98 -17.31 17.17
N CYS A 17 -3.73 -17.36 17.63
CA CYS A 17 -3.03 -16.22 18.22
C CYS A 17 -2.72 -15.16 17.15
N ILE A 18 -3.63 -14.94 16.19
CA ILE A 18 -3.74 -13.63 15.57
C ILE A 18 -4.36 -12.79 16.67
N GLY A 19 -3.51 -12.21 17.52
CA GLY A 19 -3.94 -11.10 18.37
C GLY A 19 -4.73 -10.16 17.49
N LYS A 20 -5.92 -9.74 17.95
CA LYS A 20 -6.71 -8.70 17.27
C LYS A 20 -5.71 -7.63 16.85
N GLY A 21 -5.42 -7.55 15.55
CA GLY A 21 -4.48 -6.56 15.05
C GLY A 21 -5.00 -5.24 15.57
N GLU A 22 -4.23 -4.57 16.42
CA GLU A 22 -4.58 -3.21 16.79
C GLU A 22 -4.78 -2.47 15.48
N GLU A 23 -5.98 -1.91 15.28
CA GLU A 23 -6.17 -0.94 14.21
C GLU A 23 -5.13 0.13 14.49
N ILE A 24 -4.05 0.15 13.69
CA ILE A 24 -3.04 1.19 13.79
C ILE A 24 -3.83 2.48 13.64
N PRO A 25 -3.85 3.36 14.67
CA PRO A 25 -4.65 4.56 14.62
C PRO A 25 -4.27 5.29 13.35
N LEU A 26 -5.24 5.37 12.43
CA LEU A 26 -5.07 5.95 11.12
C LEU A 26 -4.46 7.34 11.34
N ILE A 27 -3.18 7.52 10.99
CA ILE A 27 -2.45 8.71 11.43
C ILE A 27 -3.10 9.93 10.78
N LYS A 28 -3.58 10.80 11.69
CA LYS A 28 -4.24 12.06 11.46
C LYS A 28 -3.36 12.98 10.61
N ALA A 29 -3.92 13.48 9.51
CA ALA A 29 -3.31 14.39 8.52
C ALA A 29 -2.02 13.85 7.89
N GLY A 30 -2.15 12.96 6.91
CA GLY A 30 -1.01 12.60 6.08
C GLY A 30 -0.61 13.71 5.10
N LYS A 31 0.64 13.70 4.65
CA LYS A 31 1.16 14.70 3.69
C LYS A 31 0.45 14.64 2.33
N LEU A 32 -0.10 13.49 1.96
CA LEU A 32 -0.94 13.38 0.78
C LEU A 32 -2.31 14.01 1.06
N GLN A 33 -2.64 15.05 0.29
CA GLN A 33 -3.84 15.86 0.51
C GLN A 33 -5.02 15.34 -0.32
N ILE A 34 -6.18 15.22 0.31
CA ILE A 34 -7.43 14.81 -0.35
C ILE A 34 -7.77 15.80 -1.47
N GLY A 35 -8.15 15.27 -2.63
CA GLY A 35 -8.48 16.03 -3.83
C GLY A 35 -7.27 16.31 -4.74
N GLU A 36 -6.05 16.27 -4.20
CA GLU A 36 -4.83 16.49 -4.97
C GLU A 36 -4.51 15.32 -5.89
N THR A 37 -3.85 15.64 -7.00
CA THR A 37 -3.28 14.67 -7.93
C THR A 37 -1.78 14.86 -8.00
N TYR A 38 -1.06 13.79 -7.72
CA TYR A 38 0.40 13.72 -7.80
C TYR A 38 0.80 12.97 -9.05
N VAL A 39 1.78 13.49 -9.79
CA VAL A 39 2.28 12.90 -11.02
C VAL A 39 3.62 12.26 -10.72
N TYR A 40 3.74 10.95 -10.93
CA TYR A 40 4.98 10.20 -10.80
C TYR A 40 5.55 9.97 -12.20
N ASP A 41 6.71 10.54 -12.48
CA ASP A 41 7.40 10.42 -13.77
C ASP A 41 8.68 9.58 -13.60
N TYR A 42 8.65 8.35 -14.10
CA TYR A 42 9.76 7.39 -14.11
C TYR A 42 10.64 7.52 -15.37
N GLY A 43 10.29 8.42 -16.30
CA GLY A 43 10.98 8.64 -17.57
C GLY A 43 10.42 7.81 -18.73
N ASP A 44 10.16 6.53 -18.51
CA ASP A 44 9.54 5.60 -19.49
C ASP A 44 8.05 5.35 -19.22
N ALA A 45 7.58 5.62 -18.00
CA ALA A 45 6.18 5.60 -17.62
C ALA A 45 5.81 6.81 -16.75
N ARG A 46 4.54 7.23 -16.82
CA ARG A 46 3.99 8.31 -15.98
C ARG A 46 2.63 7.92 -15.42
N TYR A 47 2.47 8.11 -14.12
CA TYR A 47 1.25 7.79 -13.40
C TYR A 47 0.68 9.06 -12.73
N GLU A 48 -0.63 9.26 -12.83
CA GLU A 48 -1.36 10.26 -12.04
C GLU A 48 -2.02 9.55 -10.86
N VAL A 49 -1.67 9.95 -9.64
CA VAL A 49 -2.19 9.38 -8.39
C VAL A 49 -3.04 10.43 -7.68
N LYS A 50 -4.35 10.23 -7.69
CA LYS A 50 -5.33 11.12 -7.07
C LYS A 50 -5.76 10.59 -5.70
N CYS A 51 -5.60 11.41 -4.68
CA CYS A 51 -6.07 11.07 -3.33
C CYS A 51 -7.57 11.38 -3.23
N LEU A 52 -8.42 10.34 -3.27
CA LEU A 52 -9.87 10.49 -3.25
C LEU A 52 -10.40 10.76 -1.83
N THR A 53 -9.83 10.05 -0.86
CA THR A 53 -10.12 10.20 0.57
C THR A 53 -8.82 10.08 1.37
N ASP A 54 -8.93 10.06 2.70
CA ASP A 54 -7.82 9.78 3.63
C ASP A 54 -7.25 8.36 3.51
N THR A 55 -8.00 7.44 2.89
CA THR A 55 -7.69 6.01 2.82
C THR A 55 -7.81 5.43 1.43
N THR A 56 -8.26 6.21 0.45
CA THR A 56 -8.47 5.76 -0.92
C THR A 56 -7.75 6.66 -1.91
N LEU A 57 -7.01 6.07 -2.83
CA LEU A 57 -6.42 6.73 -3.98
C LEU A 57 -6.93 6.09 -5.28
N ARG A 58 -6.83 6.83 -6.38
CA ARG A 58 -6.95 6.27 -7.74
C ARG A 58 -5.68 6.60 -8.49
N TRP A 59 -5.05 5.60 -9.10
CA TRP A 59 -3.92 5.80 -9.99
C TRP A 59 -4.32 5.53 -11.44
N GLU A 60 -3.69 6.20 -12.38
CA GLU A 60 -3.84 6.00 -13.81
C GLU A 60 -2.49 6.14 -14.50
N CYS A 61 -2.11 5.17 -15.32
CA CYS A 61 -0.96 5.28 -16.20
C CYS A 61 -1.32 6.16 -17.41
N VAL A 62 -0.75 7.37 -17.50
CA VAL A 62 -1.06 8.35 -18.55
C VAL A 62 -0.03 8.35 -19.69
N PHE A 63 1.12 7.70 -19.50
CA PHE A 63 2.18 7.51 -20.49
C PHE A 63 2.99 6.25 -20.19
N GLY A 64 3.47 5.56 -21.22
CA GLY A 64 4.24 4.32 -21.13
C GLY A 64 3.50 3.12 -21.74
N GLU A 65 4.05 1.93 -21.58
CA GLU A 65 3.48 0.68 -22.11
C GLU A 65 2.08 0.40 -21.54
N GLU A 66 1.86 0.74 -20.28
CA GLU A 66 0.62 0.47 -19.55
C GLU A 66 -0.44 1.57 -19.68
N LYS A 67 -0.27 2.51 -20.62
CA LYS A 67 -1.14 3.67 -20.73
C LYS A 67 -2.63 3.28 -20.78
N GLY A 68 -3.43 3.91 -19.92
CA GLY A 68 -4.86 3.67 -19.76
C GLY A 68 -5.21 2.66 -18.68
N LYS A 69 -4.24 1.90 -18.14
CA LYS A 69 -4.46 1.12 -16.91
C LYS A 69 -4.68 2.07 -15.73
N GLN A 70 -5.58 1.66 -14.84
CA GLN A 70 -5.96 2.43 -13.66
C GLN A 70 -6.64 1.53 -12.63
N GLU A 71 -6.54 1.91 -11.37
CA GLU A 71 -7.24 1.24 -10.28
C GLU A 71 -7.55 2.23 -9.15
N THR A 72 -8.46 1.85 -8.26
CA THR A 72 -8.79 2.58 -7.03
C THR A 72 -8.53 1.69 -5.84
N ASP A 73 -7.55 2.06 -5.04
CA ASP A 73 -7.02 1.22 -3.97
C ASP A 73 -7.12 1.88 -2.61
N ARG A 74 -7.23 1.03 -1.58
CA ARG A 74 -7.02 1.48 -0.21
C ARG A 74 -5.54 1.64 0.03
N TYR A 75 -5.13 2.81 0.50
CA TYR A 75 -3.75 3.09 0.85
C TYR A 75 -3.62 3.44 2.33
N TYR A 76 -2.40 3.28 2.82
CA TYR A 76 -1.97 3.68 4.15
C TYR A 76 -0.80 4.64 4.00
N GLN A 77 -0.72 5.63 4.88
CA GLN A 77 0.41 6.54 4.91
C GLN A 77 0.86 6.85 6.33
N LYS A 78 2.15 7.16 6.45
CA LYS A 78 2.78 7.60 7.70
C LYS A 78 3.76 8.72 7.37
N GLU A 79 3.55 9.89 7.98
CA GLU A 79 4.55 10.95 7.89
C GLU A 79 5.89 10.49 8.46
N LEU A 80 6.96 10.86 7.77
CA LEU A 80 8.34 10.65 8.20
C LEU A 80 8.96 12.00 8.54
N GLU A 81 10.11 11.96 9.23
CA GLU A 81 10.92 13.16 9.40
C GLU A 81 11.33 13.76 8.04
N GLY A 82 11.62 15.06 8.01
CA GLY A 82 12.18 15.71 6.82
C GLY A 82 11.22 15.74 5.63
N ASN A 83 10.08 16.43 5.77
CA ASN A 83 9.06 16.66 4.73
C ASN A 83 8.81 15.45 3.80
N SER A 84 8.76 14.25 4.39
CA SER A 84 8.65 13.01 3.65
C SER A 84 7.47 12.19 4.19
N VAL A 85 6.98 11.24 3.38
CA VAL A 85 5.88 10.35 3.76
C VAL A 85 6.14 8.94 3.22
N PHE A 86 5.86 7.94 4.06
CA PHE A 86 5.75 6.55 3.62
C PHE A 86 4.30 6.30 3.19
N VAL A 87 4.12 5.66 2.03
CA VAL A 87 2.80 5.34 1.46
C VAL A 87 2.82 3.90 0.98
N THR A 88 1.75 3.14 1.22
CA THR A 88 1.65 1.77 0.72
C THR A 88 0.21 1.38 0.40
N TRP A 89 0.03 0.56 -0.63
CA TRP A 89 -1.22 -0.09 -1.01
C TRP A 89 -0.92 -1.45 -1.64
N ALA A 90 -1.97 -2.23 -1.89
CA ALA A 90 -1.91 -3.45 -2.69
C ALA A 90 -2.95 -3.35 -3.81
N GLU A 91 -2.54 -3.68 -5.02
CA GLU A 91 -3.38 -3.70 -6.23
C GLU A 91 -4.11 -5.04 -6.32
N ALA A 92 -5.21 -5.12 -7.09
CA ALA A 92 -6.05 -6.32 -7.12
C ALA A 92 -5.37 -7.55 -7.71
N ASP A 93 -4.33 -7.36 -8.54
CA ASP A 93 -3.53 -8.43 -9.12
C ASP A 93 -2.46 -8.98 -8.14
N GLY A 94 -2.39 -8.43 -6.94
CA GLY A 94 -1.47 -8.87 -5.89
C GLY A 94 -0.14 -8.13 -5.88
N ILE A 95 0.04 -7.11 -6.73
CA ILE A 95 1.19 -6.22 -6.66
C ILE A 95 1.11 -5.39 -5.37
N GLY A 96 2.14 -5.48 -4.54
CA GLY A 96 2.28 -4.64 -3.37
C GLY A 96 3.11 -3.40 -3.70
N VAL A 97 2.59 -2.21 -3.43
CA VAL A 97 3.32 -0.96 -3.65
C VAL A 97 3.69 -0.34 -2.31
N SER A 98 4.97 -0.06 -2.10
CA SER A 98 5.47 0.68 -0.94
C SER A 98 6.38 1.81 -1.41
N GLN A 99 6.20 3.00 -0.89
CA GLN A 99 6.88 4.20 -1.37
C GLN A 99 7.37 5.08 -0.23
N ILE A 100 8.51 5.74 -0.46
CA ILE A 100 8.93 6.91 0.29
C ILE A 100 8.89 8.10 -0.66
N ILE A 101 8.11 9.12 -0.32
CA ILE A 101 7.98 10.35 -1.07
C ILE A 101 8.69 11.46 -0.29
N ASP A 102 9.74 12.04 -0.88
CA ASP A 102 10.50 13.17 -0.35
C ASP A 102 10.11 14.43 -1.12
N PHE A 103 9.30 15.29 -0.49
CA PHE A 103 8.81 16.52 -1.12
C PHE A 103 9.86 17.63 -1.17
N ASN A 104 10.96 17.54 -0.40
CA ASN A 104 12.05 18.50 -0.52
C ASN A 104 12.88 18.22 -1.78
N LYS A 105 13.05 16.94 -2.13
CA LYS A 105 13.78 16.49 -3.32
C LYS A 105 12.89 16.26 -4.55
N ASN A 106 11.57 16.36 -4.40
CA ASN A 106 10.58 16.02 -5.42
C ASN A 106 10.83 14.62 -6.02
N LYS A 107 11.01 13.63 -5.13
CA LYS A 107 11.39 12.27 -5.50
C LYS A 107 10.51 11.23 -4.82
N VAL A 108 10.19 10.17 -5.56
CA VAL A 108 9.49 8.97 -5.07
C VAL A 108 10.43 7.80 -5.24
N GLN A 109 10.64 7.06 -4.15
CA GLN A 109 11.35 5.77 -4.17
C GLN A 109 10.32 4.68 -3.94
N SER A 110 10.12 3.84 -4.94
CA SER A 110 9.14 2.76 -4.95
C SER A 110 9.81 1.40 -4.76
N TYR A 111 9.17 0.57 -3.97
CA TYR A 111 9.50 -0.82 -3.68
C TYR A 111 8.27 -1.64 -4.04
N LEU A 112 8.31 -2.32 -5.18
CA LEU A 112 7.19 -3.08 -5.73
C LEU A 112 7.38 -4.56 -5.41
N LEU A 113 6.42 -5.16 -4.71
CA LEU A 113 6.36 -6.60 -4.48
C LEU A 113 5.59 -7.24 -5.64
N ILE A 114 6.30 -7.89 -6.55
CA ILE A 114 5.74 -8.57 -7.73
C ILE A 114 6.25 -10.01 -7.70
N ASP A 115 5.36 -11.01 -7.71
CA ASP A 115 5.72 -12.43 -7.72
C ASP A 115 6.77 -12.82 -6.65
N LYS A 116 6.63 -12.27 -5.44
CA LYS A 116 7.56 -12.45 -4.29
C LYS A 116 8.96 -11.88 -4.51
N LYS A 117 9.15 -11.01 -5.50
CA LYS A 117 10.38 -10.24 -5.72
C LYS A 117 10.13 -8.77 -5.42
N ILE A 118 11.19 -8.08 -4.98
CA ILE A 118 11.15 -6.64 -4.77
C ILE A 118 11.85 -5.98 -5.95
N GLU A 119 11.08 -5.24 -6.74
CA GLU A 119 11.58 -4.38 -7.80
C GLU A 119 11.67 -2.94 -7.28
N LEU A 120 12.72 -2.22 -7.67
CA LEU A 120 12.97 -0.85 -7.23
C LEU A 120 12.73 0.11 -8.40
N ALA A 121 12.02 1.20 -8.14
CA ALA A 121 11.82 2.25 -9.13
C ALA A 121 11.94 3.63 -8.48
N GLU A 122 12.33 4.62 -9.28
CA GLU A 122 12.48 5.99 -8.84
C GLU A 122 11.79 6.94 -9.81
N ALA A 123 10.92 7.80 -9.27
CA ALA A 123 10.22 8.82 -10.04
C ALA A 123 10.51 10.22 -9.52
N LYS A 124 10.38 11.19 -10.41
CA LYS A 124 10.13 12.58 -10.02
C LYS A 124 8.66 12.74 -9.68
N ILE A 125 8.36 13.53 -8.65
CA ILE A 125 6.99 13.88 -8.29
C ILE A 125 6.71 15.35 -8.53
N THR A 126 5.56 15.62 -9.12
CA THR A 126 4.97 16.95 -9.18
C THR A 126 3.51 16.90 -8.73
N ARG A 127 2.95 18.05 -8.37
CA ARG A 127 1.53 18.22 -8.13
C ARG A 127 0.90 18.86 -9.37
N LYS A 128 -0.27 18.37 -9.78
CA LYS A 128 -1.02 18.86 -10.95
C LYS A 128 -1.97 20.00 -10.58
#